data_AF-A0A5J5P0L8-F1
#
_entry.id   AF-A0A5J5P0L8-F1
#
_cell.length_a   1.000
_cell.length_b   1.000
_cell.length_c   1.000
_cell.angle_alpha   90.00
_cell.angle_beta   90.00
_cell.angle_gamma   90.00
#
_symmetry.space_group_name_H-M   'P 1'
#
loop_
_entity.id
_entity.type
_entity.pdbx_description
1 polymer ?
#
loop_
_entity_poly.entity_id
_entity_poly.type
_entity_poly.pdbx_seq_one_letter_code
_entity_poly.pdbx_strand_id
1 'polypeptide(L)'
;MRHLLSSFYSPDPSSTNDSPSNHGSLDAIKTTTFNADQYMNLLIRKSNLEALRQRHVEMAAEIKNIDTDLQVLVYENYNKFISTTDAVKR
;
A
#
# COMPACT_ATOMS: atom_id res chain seq x y z
N MET A 1 -22.84 -10.38 -3.48
CA MET A 1 -21.36 -10.38 -3.54
C MET A 1 -20.74 -8.97 -3.44
N ARG A 2 -21.14 -7.97 -4.25
CA ARG A 2 -20.55 -6.60 -4.14
C ARG A 2 -20.66 -5.96 -2.75
N HIS A 3 -21.81 -6.10 -2.08
CA HIS A 3 -22.01 -5.56 -0.72
C HIS A 3 -21.10 -6.23 0.34
N LEU A 4 -20.78 -7.52 0.15
CA LEU A 4 -19.93 -8.26 1.08
C LEU A 4 -18.46 -7.86 0.92
N LEU A 5 -17.98 -7.64 -0.31
CA LEU A 5 -16.64 -7.08 -0.51
C LEU A 5 -16.55 -5.63 -0.01
N SER A 6 -17.60 -4.81 -0.22
CA SER A 6 -17.60 -3.44 0.28
C SER A 6 -17.41 -3.40 1.81
N SER A 7 -18.02 -4.30 2.57
CA SER A 7 -17.83 -4.32 4.03
C SER A 7 -16.41 -4.67 4.48
N PHE A 8 -15.61 -5.34 3.66
CA PHE A 8 -14.23 -5.69 4.00
C PHE A 8 -13.20 -4.64 3.53
N TYR A 9 -13.55 -3.81 2.55
CA TYR A 9 -12.61 -2.88 1.91
C TYR A 9 -13.03 -1.40 1.99
N SER A 10 -14.20 -1.08 2.55
CA SER A 10 -14.61 0.31 2.77
C SER A 10 -13.75 0.93 3.89
N PRO A 11 -13.08 2.07 3.64
CA PRO A 11 -12.36 2.79 4.69
C PRO A 11 -13.36 3.32 5.72
N ASP A 12 -13.04 3.16 7.00
CA ASP A 12 -13.87 3.59 8.12
C ASP A 12 -14.08 5.13 8.07
N PRO A 13 -15.33 5.62 8.00
CA PRO A 13 -15.63 7.05 7.94
C PRO A 13 -15.23 7.82 9.20
N SER A 14 -14.79 7.16 10.28
CA SER A 14 -14.35 7.80 11.51
C SER A 14 -12.91 8.38 11.47
N SER A 15 -12.19 8.25 10.35
CA SER A 15 -10.81 8.74 10.21
C SER A 15 -10.68 10.15 9.58
N THR A 16 -11.68 11.01 9.73
CA THR A 16 -11.58 12.44 9.37
C THR A 16 -11.40 13.29 10.63
N ASN A 17 -10.19 13.28 11.20
CA ASN A 17 -9.81 14.26 12.21
C ASN A 17 -9.15 15.46 11.54
N ASP A 18 -9.94 16.51 11.34
CA ASP A 18 -9.45 17.88 11.15
C ASP A 18 -8.75 18.33 12.44
N SER A 19 -7.43 18.46 12.39
CA SER A 19 -6.65 19.20 13.40
C SER A 19 -5.41 19.81 12.74
N PRO A 20 -5.13 21.11 12.98
CA PRO A 20 -4.03 21.81 12.37
C PRO A 20 -2.70 21.44 13.05
N SER A 21 -1.64 21.30 12.25
CA SER A 21 -0.23 21.12 12.64
C SER A 21 0.21 19.76 13.20
N ASN A 22 -0.11 18.66 12.53
CA ASN A 22 0.79 17.50 12.59
C ASN A 22 1.88 17.72 11.53
N HIS A 23 3.11 18.00 11.94
CA HIS A 23 4.27 17.95 11.05
C HIS A 23 4.32 16.53 10.47
N GLY A 24 3.75 16.35 9.28
CA GLY A 24 3.42 15.03 8.73
C GLY A 24 4.60 14.09 8.84
N SER A 25 4.49 13.03 9.67
CA SER A 25 5.59 12.09 9.81
C SER A 25 5.96 11.49 8.45
N LEU A 26 7.24 11.16 8.22
CA LEU A 26 7.66 10.41 7.03
C LEU A 26 6.98 9.02 6.94
N ASP A 27 6.36 8.56 8.03
CA ASP A 27 5.60 7.31 8.08
C ASP A 27 4.18 7.45 7.50
N ALA A 28 3.70 8.68 7.26
CA ALA A 28 2.36 8.94 6.75
C ALA A 28 2.12 8.44 5.31
N ILE A 29 3.16 7.97 4.61
CA ILE A 29 3.08 7.43 3.24
C ILE A 29 2.14 6.22 3.12
N LYS A 30 1.90 5.49 4.22
CA LYS A 30 1.00 4.34 4.26
C LYS A 30 -0.44 4.68 4.69
N THR A 31 -0.72 5.94 5.01
CA THR A 31 -2.02 6.36 5.51
C THR A 31 -2.96 6.73 4.37
N THR A 32 -4.26 6.44 4.52
CA THR A 32 -5.31 6.82 3.56
C THR A 32 -5.39 8.33 3.28
N THR A 33 -4.94 9.16 4.22
CA THR A 33 -4.91 10.63 4.12
C THR A 33 -3.57 11.16 3.59
N PHE A 34 -2.80 10.34 2.87
CA PHE A 34 -1.48 10.71 2.37
C PHE A 34 -1.53 11.94 1.45
N ASN A 35 -0.66 12.91 1.72
CA ASN A 35 -0.44 14.08 0.88
C ASN A 35 1.00 14.09 0.36
N ALA A 36 1.16 13.93 -0.95
CA ALA A 36 2.47 13.83 -1.60
C ALA A 36 3.28 15.12 -1.49
N ASP A 37 2.66 16.28 -1.67
CA ASP A 37 3.33 17.58 -1.61
C ASP A 37 3.89 17.86 -0.21
N GLN A 38 3.10 17.58 0.83
CA GLN A 38 3.52 17.75 2.22
C GLN A 38 4.68 16.80 2.56
N TYR A 39 4.58 15.54 2.15
CA TYR A 39 5.62 14.54 2.36
C TYR A 39 6.93 14.94 1.66
N MET A 40 6.85 15.33 0.39
CA MET A 40 8.03 15.73 -0.38
C MET A 40 8.68 16.99 0.18
N ASN A 41 7.88 18.00 0.55
CA ASN A 41 8.38 19.21 1.19
C ASN A 41 9.09 18.92 2.53
N LEU A 42 8.63 17.92 3.29
CA LEU A 42 9.30 17.54 4.52
C LEU A 42 10.58 16.73 4.26
N LEU A 43 10.53 15.79 3.31
CA LEU A 43 11.64 14.94 2.94
C LEU A 43 12.84 15.76 2.44
N ILE A 44 12.61 16.71 1.53
CA ILE A 44 13.67 17.60 0.99
C ILE A 44 14.26 18.49 2.09
N ARG A 45 13.45 18.95 3.05
CA ARG A 45 13.93 19.80 4.16
C ARG A 45 14.74 19.05 5.22
N LYS A 46 14.51 17.74 5.38
CA LYS A 46 15.10 16.93 6.46
C LYS A 46 16.19 15.97 5.99
N SER A 47 16.38 15.81 4.69
CA SER A 47 17.33 14.85 4.11
C SER A 47 18.32 15.54 3.18
N ASN A 48 19.54 15.03 3.13
CA ASN A 48 20.50 15.43 2.11
C ASN A 48 20.26 14.66 0.80
N LEU A 49 20.95 15.04 -0.28
CA LEU A 49 20.76 14.47 -1.60
C LEU A 49 21.01 12.96 -1.64
N GLU A 50 22.02 12.46 -0.92
CA GLU A 50 22.34 11.04 -0.90
C GLU A 50 21.25 10.22 -0.20
N ALA A 51 20.73 10.72 0.92
CA ALA A 51 19.60 10.12 1.60
C ALA A 51 18.33 10.12 0.72
N LEU A 52 18.11 11.20 -0.04
CA LEU A 52 16.99 11.28 -0.98
C LEU A 52 17.13 10.25 -2.12
N ARG A 53 18.34 10.11 -2.68
CA ARG A 53 18.67 9.10 -3.70
C ARG A 53 18.45 7.69 -3.15
N GLN A 54 18.94 7.42 -1.95
CA GLN A 54 18.79 6.13 -1.31
C GLN A 54 17.31 5.78 -1.08
N ARG A 55 16.51 6.73 -0.59
CA ARG A 55 15.07 6.54 -0.41
C ARG A 55 14.35 6.25 -1.72
N HIS A 56 14.73 6.90 -2.82
CA HIS A 56 14.20 6.60 -4.14
C HIS A 56 14.49 5.15 -4.58
N VAL A 57 15.73 4.68 -4.39
CA VAL A 57 16.12 3.31 -4.75
C VAL A 57 15.35 2.28 -3.91
N GLU A 58 15.22 2.51 -2.60
CA GLU A 58 14.45 1.66 -1.70
C GLU A 58 12.98 1.60 -2.12
N MET A 59 12.37 2.75 -2.42
CA MET A 59 10.98 2.80 -2.84
C MET A 59 10.75 2.05 -4.16
N ALA A 60 11.68 2.15 -5.12
CA ALA A 60 11.60 1.37 -6.36
C ALA A 60 11.70 -0.14 -6.11
N ALA A 61 12.55 -0.57 -5.17
CA ALA A 61 12.65 -1.97 -4.76
C ALA A 61 11.38 -2.45 -4.03
N GLU A 62 10.83 -1.65 -3.12
CA GLU A 62 9.57 -1.93 -2.42
C GLU A 62 8.41 -2.11 -3.41
N ILE A 63 8.28 -1.21 -4.40
CA ILE A 63 7.25 -1.32 -5.46
C ILE A 63 7.38 -2.65 -6.21
N LYS A 64 8.59 -3.00 -6.63
CA LYS A 64 8.84 -4.26 -7.34
C LYS A 64 8.52 -5.49 -6.46
N ASN A 65 8.87 -5.43 -5.17
CA ASN A 65 8.58 -6.51 -4.25
C ASN A 65 7.07 -6.70 -4.06
N ILE A 66 6.33 -5.60 -3.85
CA ILE A 66 4.86 -5.64 -3.72
C ILE A 66 4.20 -6.21 -4.99
N ASP A 67 4.67 -5.82 -6.17
CA ASP A 67 4.16 -6.37 -7.43
C ASP A 67 4.41 -7.87 -7.54
N THR A 68 5.62 -8.32 -7.16
CA THR A 68 5.97 -9.75 -7.15
C THR A 68 5.10 -10.52 -6.15
N ASP A 69 4.92 -10.00 -4.94
CA ASP A 69 4.09 -10.61 -3.90
C ASP A 69 2.63 -10.73 -4.37
N LEU A 70 2.11 -9.71 -5.04
CA LEU A 70 0.78 -9.73 -5.62
C LEU A 70 0.65 -10.81 -6.70
N GLN A 71 1.64 -10.92 -7.60
CA GLN A 71 1.65 -11.95 -8.63
C GLN A 71 1.67 -13.37 -8.03
N VAL A 72 2.49 -13.59 -7.00
CA VAL A 72 2.56 -14.87 -6.27
C VAL A 72 1.21 -15.18 -5.64
N LEU A 73 0.60 -14.23 -4.93
CA LEU A 73 -0.70 -14.43 -4.28
C LEU A 73 -1.79 -14.81 -5.27
N VAL A 74 -1.85 -14.11 -6.41
CA VAL A 74 -2.81 -14.40 -7.47
C VAL A 74 -2.58 -15.78 -8.06
N TYR A 75 -1.33 -16.15 -8.34
CA TYR A 75 -0.97 -17.48 -8.83
C TYR A 75 -1.38 -18.58 -7.84
N GLU A 76 -1.06 -18.43 -6.56
CA GLU A 76 -1.43 -19.39 -5.52
C GLU A 76 -2.96 -19.53 -5.41
N ASN A 77 -3.70 -18.42 -5.48
CA ASN A 77 -5.15 -18.42 -5.42
C ASN A 77 -5.76 -19.20 -6.61
N TYR A 78 -5.29 -18.93 -7.83
CA TYR A 78 -5.76 -19.63 -9.03
C TYR A 78 -5.39 -21.11 -9.01
N ASN A 79 -4.17 -21.47 -8.62
CA ASN A 79 -3.75 -22.86 -8.49
C ASN A 79 -4.61 -23.62 -7.48
N LYS A 80 -4.93 -22.99 -6.34
CA LYS A 80 -5.81 -23.60 -5.35
C LYS A 80 -7.23 -23.78 -5.89
N PHE A 81 -7.77 -22.80 -6.60
CA PHE A 81 -9.10 -22.90 -7.21
C PHE A 81 -9.17 -24.03 -8.25
N ILE A 82 -8.18 -24.13 -9.13
CA ILE A 82 -8.09 -25.17 -10.16
C ILE A 82 -8.00 -26.55 -9.50
N SER A 83 -7.04 -26.75 -8.60
CA SER A 83 -6.84 -28.04 -7.92
C SER A 83 -8.07 -28.50 -7.12
N THR A 84 -8.76 -27.56 -6.45
CA THR A 84 -10.01 -27.87 -5.74
C THR A 84 -11.12 -28.25 -6.72
N THR A 85 -11.24 -27.55 -7.85
CA THR A 85 -12.26 -27.84 -8.87
C THR A 85 -12.02 -29.19 -9.53
N ASP A 86 -10.77 -29.54 -9.83
CA ASP A 86 -10.41 -30.82 -10.42
C ASP A 86 -10.70 -31.99 -9.46
N ALA A 87 -10.47 -31.80 -8.16
CA ALA A 87 -10.80 -32.80 -7.14
C ALA A 87 -12.31 -33.05 -7.01
N VAL A 88 -13.17 -32.06 -7.28
CA VAL A 88 -14.63 -32.18 -7.22
C VAL A 88 -15.22 -32.80 -8.49
N LYS A 89 -14.57 -32.61 -9.64
CA LYS A 89 -15.00 -33.19 -10.92
C LYS A 89 -14.67 -34.68 -11.07
N ARG A 90 -13.77 -35.19 -10.22
CA ARG A 90 -13.33 -36.59 -10.20
C ARG A 90 -14.17 -37.41 -9.23
#